data_AF-A0A844WVK8-F1
#
_entry.id   AF-A0A844WVK8-F1
#
_cell.length_a   1.000
_cell.length_b   1.000
_cell.length_c   1.000
_cell.angle_alpha   90.00
_cell.angle_beta   90.00
_cell.angle_gamma   90.00
#
_symmetry.space_group_name_H-M   'P 1'
#
loop_
_entity.id
_entity.type
_entity.pdbx_description
1 polymer ?
#
loop_
_entity_poly.entity_id
_entity_poly.type
_entity_poly.pdbx_seq_one_letter_code
_entity_poly.pdbx_strand_id
1 'polypeptide(L)'
;MKKFYIIGFILLLFFDTFGQTSFKLTALSAMPFEVSVDWFMRVFSHGWAYLVMLGYTGAFITWMVLLKNAPVGPAFAASHLQVVTVMLVSVIAFDEQITLTRMLGGLSIIIGIVFLALAEQKLQRKS
;
A
#
# COMPACT_ATOMS: atom_id res chain seq x y z
N MET A 1 -20.80 -9.90 4.73
CA MET A 1 -20.54 -8.51 4.31
C MET A 1 -19.35 -7.90 5.06
N LYS A 2 -19.44 -7.57 6.37
CA LYS A 2 -18.34 -6.88 7.10
C LYS A 2 -17.00 -7.64 7.10
N LYS A 3 -17.03 -8.96 7.36
CA LYS A 3 -15.82 -9.81 7.35
C LYS A 3 -15.11 -9.81 5.99
N PHE A 4 -15.86 -9.79 4.89
CA PHE A 4 -15.31 -9.75 3.53
C PHE A 4 -14.50 -8.48 3.30
N TYR A 5 -15.05 -7.31 3.66
CA TYR A 5 -14.33 -6.04 3.53
C TYR A 5 -13.09 -6.00 4.39
N ILE A 6 -13.17 -6.42 5.66
CA ILE A 6 -12.02 -6.43 6.57
C ILE A 6 -10.90 -7.31 6.00
N ILE A 7 -11.23 -8.54 5.58
CA ILE A 7 -10.24 -9.46 4.99
C ILE A 7 -9.67 -8.87 3.69
N GLY A 8 -10.52 -8.33 2.81
CA GLY A 8 -10.08 -7.74 1.55
C GLY A 8 -9.14 -6.55 1.77
N PHE A 9 -9.45 -5.64 2.70
CA PHE A 9 -8.58 -4.49 3.00
C PHE A 9 -7.27 -4.93 3.66
N ILE A 10 -7.29 -5.92 4.56
CA ILE A 10 -6.06 -6.46 5.15
C ILE A 10 -5.17 -7.07 4.06
N LEU A 11 -5.76 -7.86 3.15
CA LEU A 11 -5.02 -8.45 2.02
C LEU A 11 -4.49 -7.37 1.08
N LEU A 12 -5.28 -6.35 0.78
CA LEU A 12 -4.88 -5.24 -0.08
C LEU A 12 -3.68 -4.52 0.53
N LEU A 13 -3.78 -4.12 1.79
CA LEU A 13 -2.69 -3.45 2.51
C LEU A 13 -1.45 -4.34 2.62
N PHE A 14 -1.63 -5.64 2.83
CA PHE A 14 -0.53 -6.59 2.82
C PHE A 14 0.18 -6.61 1.46
N PHE A 15 -0.55 -6.80 0.36
CA PHE A 15 0.03 -6.87 -0.98
C PHE A 15 0.67 -5.55 -1.41
N ASP A 16 0.04 -4.41 -1.13
CA ASP A 16 0.59 -3.09 -1.41
C ASP A 16 1.88 -2.84 -0.62
N THR A 17 1.87 -3.16 0.67
CA THR A 17 3.05 -2.99 1.53
C THR A 17 4.17 -3.91 1.11
N PHE A 18 3.86 -5.18 0.87
CA PHE A 18 4.80 -6.18 0.38
C PHE A 18 5.42 -5.79 -0.96
N GLY A 19 4.60 -5.30 -1.91
CA GLY A 19 5.04 -4.83 -3.22
C GLY A 19 5.97 -3.62 -3.11
N GLN A 20 5.59 -2.59 -2.34
CA GLN A 20 6.40 -1.37 -2.16
C GLN A 20 7.72 -1.65 -1.42
N THR A 21 7.70 -2.49 -0.38
CA THR A 21 8.94 -2.91 0.32
C THR A 21 9.85 -3.71 -0.62
N SER A 22 9.29 -4.65 -1.40
CA SER A 22 10.05 -5.41 -2.41
C SER A 22 10.62 -4.50 -3.51
N PHE A 23 9.89 -3.44 -3.87
CA PHE A 23 10.33 -2.47 -4.87
C PHE A 23 11.57 -1.74 -4.39
N LYS A 24 11.56 -1.29 -3.14
CA LYS A 24 12.73 -0.67 -2.50
C LYS A 24 13.91 -1.65 -2.41
N LEU A 25 13.69 -2.90 -2.03
CA LEU A 25 14.74 -3.93 -2.00
C LEU A 25 15.36 -4.18 -3.38
N THR A 26 14.53 -4.18 -4.42
CA THR A 26 14.97 -4.31 -5.81
C THR A 26 15.86 -3.13 -6.20
N ALA A 27 15.43 -1.90 -5.89
CA ALA A 27 16.19 -0.69 -6.19
C ALA A 27 17.55 -0.66 -5.46
N LEU A 28 17.59 -1.09 -4.19
CA LEU A 28 18.82 -1.19 -3.42
C LEU A 28 19.77 -2.26 -3.97
N SER A 29 19.22 -3.39 -4.43
CA SER A 29 20.01 -4.50 -5.00
C SER A 29 20.61 -4.14 -6.36
N ALA A 30 19.89 -3.36 -7.16
CA ALA A 30 20.29 -2.97 -8.51
C ALA A 30 21.18 -1.71 -8.57
N MET A 31 21.74 -1.26 -7.45
CA MET A 31 22.68 -0.13 -7.43
C MET A 31 24.00 -0.47 -8.14
N PRO A 32 24.70 0.51 -8.76
CA PRO A 32 24.32 1.92 -8.90
C PRO A 32 23.20 2.13 -9.93
N PHE A 33 22.39 3.16 -9.72
CA PHE A 33 21.37 3.58 -10.68
C PHE A 33 22.03 4.19 -11.91
N GLU A 34 21.72 3.62 -13.07
CA GLU A 34 22.21 4.08 -14.37
C GLU A 34 21.08 3.96 -15.38
N VAL A 35 20.95 4.92 -16.30
CA VAL A 35 19.99 4.81 -17.41
C VAL A 35 20.65 4.01 -18.53
N SER A 36 20.83 2.71 -18.29
CA SER A 36 21.47 1.77 -19.22
C SER A 36 20.70 0.47 -19.33
N VAL A 37 20.88 -0.24 -20.45
CA VAL A 37 20.34 -1.59 -20.64
C VAL A 37 20.94 -2.54 -19.60
N ASP A 38 22.20 -2.33 -19.21
CA ASP A 38 22.86 -3.13 -18.18
C ASP A 38 22.18 -3.00 -16.82
N TRP A 39 21.84 -1.77 -16.39
CA TRP A 39 21.07 -1.56 -15.16
C TRP A 39 19.69 -2.20 -15.23
N PHE A 40 19.01 -2.06 -16.37
CA PHE A 40 17.72 -2.71 -16.58
C PHE A 40 17.83 -4.23 -16.40
N MET A 41 18.83 -4.87 -17.04
CA MET A 41 19.07 -6.31 -16.88
C MET A 41 19.45 -6.69 -15.43
N ARG A 42 20.19 -5.83 -14.71
CA ARG A 42 20.46 -6.01 -13.27
C ARG A 42 19.17 -6.01 -12.43
N VAL A 43 18.22 -5.12 -12.71
CA VAL A 43 16.94 -5.09 -11.99
C VAL A 43 16.23 -6.44 -12.08
N PHE A 44 16.17 -7.04 -13.27
CA PHE A 44 15.51 -8.33 -13.48
C PHE A 44 16.31 -9.54 -13.01
N SER A 45 17.62 -9.40 -12.76
CA SER A 45 18.43 -10.50 -12.20
C SER A 45 18.20 -10.71 -10.70
N HIS A 46 17.58 -9.76 -10.01
CA HIS A 46 17.28 -9.84 -8.57
C HIS A 46 15.89 -10.43 -8.30
N GLY A 47 15.83 -11.45 -7.43
CA GLY A 47 14.58 -12.13 -7.05
C GLY A 47 13.47 -11.21 -6.52
N TRP A 48 13.85 -10.09 -5.89
CA TRP A 48 12.91 -9.08 -5.39
C TRP A 48 12.03 -8.47 -6.48
N ALA A 49 12.53 -8.33 -7.72
CA ALA A 49 11.76 -7.78 -8.84
C ALA A 49 10.52 -8.63 -9.17
N TYR A 50 10.61 -9.95 -9.00
CA TYR A 50 9.47 -10.84 -9.21
C TYR A 50 8.48 -10.79 -8.04
N LEU A 51 8.97 -10.54 -6.81
CA LEU A 51 8.10 -10.32 -5.65
C LEU A 51 7.32 -9.00 -5.75
N VAL A 52 7.90 -7.97 -6.37
CA VAL A 52 7.20 -6.75 -6.76
C VAL A 52 6.01 -7.08 -7.66
N MET A 53 6.24 -7.83 -8.75
CA MET A 53 5.18 -8.20 -9.69
C MET A 53 4.07 -9.01 -9.00
N LEU A 54 4.45 -9.96 -8.14
CA LEU A 54 3.50 -10.76 -7.36
C LEU A 54 2.68 -9.89 -6.40
N GLY A 55 3.33 -8.97 -5.68
CA GLY A 55 2.68 -8.01 -4.78
C GLY A 55 1.67 -7.14 -5.50
N TYR A 56 2.07 -6.46 -6.58
CA TYR A 56 1.17 -5.60 -7.34
C TYR A 56 0.04 -6.35 -8.04
N THR A 57 0.29 -7.58 -8.51
CA THR A 57 -0.76 -8.44 -9.09
C THR A 57 -1.76 -8.84 -8.01
N GLY A 58 -1.30 -9.25 -6.83
CA GLY A 58 -2.15 -9.56 -5.68
C GLY A 58 -2.98 -8.35 -5.22
N ALA A 59 -2.36 -7.17 -5.15
CA ALA A 59 -3.05 -5.92 -4.82
C ALA A 59 -4.13 -5.60 -5.86
N PHE A 60 -3.80 -5.67 -7.15
CA PHE A 60 -4.74 -5.41 -8.24
C PHE A 60 -5.96 -6.35 -8.19
N ILE A 61 -5.74 -7.66 -8.06
CA ILE A 61 -6.84 -8.63 -7.97
C ILE A 61 -7.70 -8.36 -6.74
N THR A 62 -7.07 -8.14 -5.57
CA THR A 62 -7.78 -7.85 -4.33
C THR A 62 -8.61 -6.58 -4.44
N TRP A 63 -8.07 -5.55 -5.09
CA TRP A 63 -8.76 -4.30 -5.35
C TRP A 63 -9.98 -4.48 -6.27
N MET A 64 -9.83 -5.21 -7.37
CA MET A 64 -10.95 -5.51 -8.28
C MET A 64 -12.07 -6.29 -7.57
N VAL A 65 -11.71 -7.25 -6.72
CA VAL A 65 -12.66 -8.03 -5.91
C VAL A 65 -13.36 -7.17 -4.86
N LEU A 66 -12.64 -6.25 -4.22
CA LEU A 66 -13.21 -5.29 -3.27
C LEU A 66 -14.19 -4.35 -3.97
N LEU A 67 -13.82 -3.78 -5.11
CA LEU A 67 -14.64 -2.82 -5.87
C LEU A 67 -15.97 -3.41 -6.36
N LYS A 68 -16.05 -4.73 -6.53
CA LYS A 68 -17.32 -5.39 -6.89
C LYS A 68 -18.41 -5.20 -5.83
N ASN A 69 -18.04 -4.99 -4.56
CA ASN A 69 -18.99 -4.96 -3.45
C ASN A 69 -18.88 -3.67 -2.60
N ALA A 70 -17.67 -3.10 -2.49
CA ALA A 70 -17.42 -1.93 -1.64
C ALA A 70 -17.73 -0.63 -2.38
N PRO A 71 -18.32 0.38 -1.72
CA PRO A 71 -18.45 1.71 -2.29
C PRO A 71 -17.06 2.30 -2.56
N VAL A 72 -16.86 2.82 -3.77
CA VAL A 72 -15.57 3.30 -4.28
C VAL A 72 -14.97 4.37 -3.37
N GLY A 73 -15.79 5.30 -2.84
CA GLY A 73 -15.34 6.41 -1.99
C GLY A 73 -14.61 5.94 -0.72
N PRO A 74 -15.28 5.23 0.21
CA PRO A 74 -14.63 4.67 1.40
C PRO A 74 -13.47 3.74 1.07
N ALA A 75 -13.61 2.92 0.03
CA ALA A 75 -12.58 1.95 -0.34
C ALA A 75 -11.30 2.63 -0.82
N PHE A 76 -11.43 3.70 -1.61
CA PHE A 76 -10.31 4.47 -2.09
C PHE A 76 -9.56 5.15 -0.95
N ALA A 77 -10.28 5.79 -0.01
CA ALA A 77 -9.64 6.43 1.14
C ALA A 77 -8.94 5.42 2.06
N ALA A 78 -9.58 4.29 2.35
CA ALA A 78 -8.97 3.24 3.16
C ALA A 78 -7.69 2.68 2.52
N SER A 79 -7.61 2.63 1.20
CA SER A 79 -6.42 2.15 0.48
C SER A 79 -5.20 3.05 0.69
N HIS A 80 -5.37 4.34 0.99
CA HIS A 80 -4.25 5.23 1.34
C HIS A 80 -3.59 4.91 2.69
N LEU A 81 -4.22 4.07 3.52
CA LEU A 81 -3.57 3.52 4.70
C LEU A 81 -2.29 2.74 4.34
N GLN A 82 -2.13 2.30 3.07
CA GLN A 82 -0.89 1.70 2.58
C GLN A 82 0.36 2.56 2.85
N VAL A 83 0.24 3.89 2.78
CA VAL A 83 1.37 4.80 2.99
C VAL A 83 1.85 4.72 4.44
N VAL A 84 0.90 4.61 5.37
CA VAL A 84 1.19 4.45 6.79
C VAL A 84 1.77 3.07 7.07
N THR A 85 1.22 2.00 6.49
CA THR A 85 1.73 0.64 6.70
C THR A 85 3.14 0.47 6.13
N VAL A 86 3.42 1.01 4.94
CA VAL A 86 4.77 1.02 4.34
C VAL A 86 5.75 1.80 5.19
N MET A 87 5.37 2.96 5.73
CA MET A 87 6.21 3.71 6.64
C MET A 87 6.57 2.88 7.88
N LEU A 88 5.58 2.22 8.51
CA LEU A 88 5.81 1.37 9.68
C LEU A 88 6.69 0.16 9.37
N VAL A 89 6.42 -0.54 8.27
CA VAL A 89 7.24 -1.67 7.81
C VAL A 89 8.65 -1.21 7.47
N SER A 90 8.83 0.02 6.97
CA SER A 90 10.16 0.51 6.62
C SER A 90 11.07 0.70 7.82
N VAL A 91 10.53 1.02 8.99
CA VAL A 91 11.31 1.03 10.25
C VAL A 91 11.84 -0.36 10.55
N ILE A 92 11.00 -1.38 10.42
CA ILE A 92 11.34 -2.76 10.79
C ILE A 92 12.30 -3.38 9.75
N ALA A 93 12.02 -3.17 8.46
CA ALA A 93 12.72 -3.82 7.36
C ALA A 93 14.02 -3.11 6.96
N PHE A 94 14.14 -1.80 7.21
CA PHE A 94 15.28 -0.99 6.74
C PHE A 94 15.91 -0.11 7.82
N ASP A 95 15.49 -0.26 9.09
CA ASP A 95 15.97 0.56 10.22
C ASP A 95 15.79 2.08 9.99
N GLU A 96 14.75 2.45 9.24
CA GLU A 96 14.49 3.86 8.94
C GLU A 96 13.93 4.62 10.14
N GLN A 97 14.41 5.84 10.34
CA GLN A 97 13.89 6.73 11.37
C GLN A 97 12.61 7.44 10.87
N ILE A 98 11.55 7.34 11.67
CA ILE A 98 10.34 8.14 11.44
C ILE A 98 10.55 9.53 12.06
N THR A 99 10.62 10.55 11.20
CA THR A 99 10.67 11.95 11.65
C THR A 99 9.30 12.43 12.15
N LEU A 100 9.29 13.49 12.96
CA LEU A 100 8.06 14.07 13.48
C LEU A 100 7.08 14.48 12.37
N THR A 101 7.60 15.01 11.25
CA THR A 101 6.78 15.38 10.09
C THR A 101 6.07 14.17 9.47
N ARG A 102 6.75 13.01 9.37
CA ARG A 102 6.16 11.78 8.87
C ARG A 102 5.08 11.24 9.81
N MET A 103 5.31 11.33 11.13
CA MET A 103 4.29 10.98 12.12
C MET A 103 3.04 11.86 11.99
N LEU A 104 3.21 13.18 11.89
CA LEU A 104 2.11 14.13 11.73
C LEU A 104 1.35 13.86 10.42
N GLY A 105 2.05 13.64 9.30
CA GLY A 105 1.43 13.27 8.03
C GLY A 105 0.65 11.96 8.11
N GLY A 106 1.21 10.92 8.74
CA GLY A 106 0.53 9.65 8.96
C GLY A 106 -0.74 9.80 9.81
N LEU A 107 -0.70 10.60 10.88
CA LEU A 107 -1.86 10.93 11.70
C LEU A 107 -2.92 11.68 10.89
N SER A 108 -2.54 12.65 10.06
CA SER A 108 -3.47 13.37 9.19
C SER A 108 -4.20 12.45 8.21
N ILE A 109 -3.50 11.46 7.62
CA ILE A 109 -4.13 10.45 6.74
C ILE A 109 -5.18 9.64 7.52
N ILE A 110 -4.82 9.13 8.72
CA ILE A 110 -5.74 8.34 9.55
C ILE A 110 -6.98 9.16 9.91
N ILE A 111 -6.80 10.42 10.33
CA ILE A 111 -7.91 11.33 10.66
C ILE A 111 -8.81 11.54 9.44
N GLY A 112 -8.23 11.78 8.25
CA GLY A 112 -8.98 11.94 7.01
C GLY A 112 -9.84 10.72 6.66
N ILE A 113 -9.29 9.51 6.80
CA ILE A 113 -10.01 8.26 6.57
C ILE A 113 -11.18 8.11 7.56
N VAL A 114 -10.95 8.40 8.85
CA VAL A 114 -12.00 8.35 9.89
C VAL A 114 -13.14 9.34 9.58
N PHE A 115 -12.81 10.57 9.20
CA PHE A 115 -13.82 11.57 8.85
C PHE A 115 -14.65 11.15 7.65
N LEU A 116 -14.03 10.58 6.61
CA LEU A 116 -14.77 10.08 5.46
C LEU A 116 -15.67 8.90 5.83
N ALA A 117 -15.19 7.96 6.62
CA ALA A 117 -15.99 6.82 7.06
C ALA A 117 -17.23 7.25 7.86
N LEU A 118 -17.09 8.26 8.73
CA LEU A 118 -18.21 8.84 9.48
C LEU A 118 -19.20 9.58 8.58
N ALA A 119 -18.71 10.33 7.59
CA ALA A 119 -19.55 11.04 6.63
C ALA A 119 -20.40 10.06 5.80
N GLU A 120 -19.79 8.98 5.32
CA GLU A 120 -20.45 7.93 4.54
C GLU A 120 -21.47 7.14 5.36
N GLN A 121 -21.15 6.80 6.62
CA GLN A 121 -22.13 6.21 7.54
C GLN A 121 -23.36 7.11 7.72
N LYS A 122 -23.16 8.43 7.78
CA LYS A 122 -24.25 9.40 7.92
C LYS A 122 -25.11 9.50 6.65
N LEU A 123 -24.49 9.46 5.47
CA LEU A 123 -25.19 9.46 4.18
C LEU A 123 -26.05 8.20 4.02
N GLN A 124 -25.50 7.02 4.32
CA GLN A 124 -26.24 5.76 4.24
C GLN A 124 -27.43 5.68 5.21
N ARG A 125 -27.35 6.34 6.38
CA ARG A 125 -28.48 6.37 7.35
C ARG A 125 -29.64 7.28 6.90
N LYS A 126 -29.41 8.17 5.93
CA LYS A 126 -30.39 9.15 5.46
C LYS A 126 -31.12 8.72 4.18
N SER A 127 -30.57 7.75 3.46
CA SER A 127 -31.21 7.07 2.31
C SER A 127 -32.08 5.90 2.78
#